data_AF-A0A699YQ23-F1
#
_entry.id   AF-A0A699YQ23-F1
#
_cell.length_a   1.000
_cell.length_b   1.000
_cell.length_c   1.000
_cell.angle_alpha   90.00
_cell.angle_beta   90.00
_cell.angle_gamma   90.00
#
_symmetry.space_group_name_H-M   'P 1'
#
loop_
_entity.id
_entity.type
_entity.pdbx_description
1 polymer ?
#
loop_
_entity_poly.entity_id
_entity_poly.type
_entity_poly.pdbx_seq_one_letter_code
_entity_poly.pdbx_strand_id
1 'polypeptide(L)'
;MPCSAAEFLAVSQLVGSNATATTICGSYAVTDMGGSTSAVLAWTVSQLQGVREQLADTTQALAESSYGLNTLFVLISAALVFMMQLGFAMFVAGTVRSKNISSILMKSFIDTCITAVGFYTVGYGFARGHEGPSNGEARRGTSAADRPALT
;
A
#
# COMPACT_ATOMS: atom_id res chain seq x y z
N MET A 1 43.88 8.87 -13.38
CA MET A 1 42.62 8.13 -13.61
C MET A 1 42.82 6.73 -13.03
N PRO A 2 41.95 6.24 -12.13
CA PRO A 2 42.20 5.02 -11.35
C PRO A 2 41.92 3.70 -12.09
N CYS A 3 41.77 3.72 -13.42
CA CYS A 3 41.59 2.52 -14.25
C CYS A 3 42.54 2.55 -15.44
N SER A 4 43.09 1.37 -15.79
CA SER A 4 43.83 1.17 -17.03
C SER A 4 42.89 1.14 -18.26
N ALA A 5 43.42 1.37 -19.47
CA ALA A 5 42.62 1.40 -20.70
C ALA A 5 41.89 0.06 -20.98
N ALA A 6 42.49 -1.06 -20.57
CA ALA A 6 41.89 -2.39 -20.69
C ALA A 6 40.67 -2.56 -19.78
N GLU A 7 40.74 -2.04 -18.55
CA GLU A 7 39.64 -2.10 -17.58
C GLU A 7 38.47 -1.21 -17.97
N PHE A 8 38.75 -0.04 -18.56
CA PHE A 8 37.70 0.84 -19.08
C PHE A 8 36.89 0.16 -20.20
N LEU A 9 37.57 -0.52 -21.14
CA LEU A 9 36.90 -1.29 -22.20
C LEU A 9 36.11 -2.48 -21.65
N ALA A 10 36.64 -3.17 -20.62
CA ALA A 10 35.91 -4.26 -19.97
C ALA A 10 34.64 -3.76 -19.27
N VAL A 11 34.72 -2.66 -18.52
CA VAL A 11 33.56 -2.06 -17.84
C VAL A 11 32.54 -1.51 -18.82
N SER A 12 32.96 -0.86 -19.92
CA SER A 12 32.04 -0.29 -20.91
C SER A 12 31.29 -1.36 -21.71
N GLN A 13 31.93 -2.50 -22.00
CA GLN A 13 31.26 -3.66 -22.62
C GLN A 13 30.26 -4.32 -21.66
N LEU A 14 30.56 -4.36 -20.35
CA LEU A 14 29.67 -4.94 -19.35
C LEU A 14 28.45 -4.05 -19.05
N VAL A 15 28.64 -2.74 -18.94
CA VAL A 15 27.56 -1.79 -18.62
C VAL A 15 26.84 -1.26 -19.88
N GLY A 16 27.44 -1.42 -21.06
CA GLY A 16 26.87 -0.99 -22.34
C GLY A 16 26.81 0.53 -22.55
N SER A 17 27.39 1.32 -21.64
CA SER A 17 27.43 2.78 -21.72
C SER A 17 28.77 3.33 -21.25
N ASN A 18 29.35 4.22 -22.06
CA ASN A 18 30.65 4.83 -21.78
C ASN A 18 30.58 5.87 -20.63
N ALA A 19 29.40 6.47 -20.41
CA ALA A 19 29.20 7.51 -19.39
C ALA A 19 29.06 6.92 -17.98
N THR A 20 28.41 5.76 -17.86
CA THR A 20 28.40 5.01 -16.61
C THR A 20 29.78 4.42 -16.36
N ALA A 21 30.47 3.90 -17.38
CA ALA A 21 31.84 3.40 -17.23
C ALA A 21 32.82 4.45 -16.69
N THR A 22 32.74 5.72 -17.10
CA THR A 22 33.58 6.81 -16.54
C THR A 22 33.24 7.14 -15.09
N THR A 23 31.97 7.05 -14.70
CA THR A 23 31.52 7.26 -13.32
C THR A 23 31.97 6.12 -12.40
N ILE A 24 31.83 4.89 -12.88
CA ILE A 24 32.23 3.64 -12.22
C ILE A 24 33.77 3.82 -12.06
N CYS A 25 34.53 4.04 -13.15
CA CYS A 25 35.99 4.17 -13.13
C CYS A 25 36.54 5.45 -12.44
N GLY A 26 35.68 6.40 -12.05
CA GLY A 26 36.05 7.58 -11.29
C GLY A 26 35.81 7.44 -9.78
N SER A 27 35.00 6.46 -9.37
CA SER A 27 34.55 6.26 -7.98
C SER A 27 35.19 5.06 -7.29
N TYR A 28 35.70 4.08 -8.03
CA TYR A 28 36.50 2.97 -7.49
C TYR A 28 37.84 2.84 -8.22
N ALA A 29 38.82 2.21 -7.56
CA ALA A 29 39.99 1.63 -8.22
C ALA A 29 39.68 0.15 -8.54
N VAL A 30 39.65 -0.22 -9.82
CA VAL A 30 39.23 -1.58 -10.29
C VAL A 30 40.20 -2.66 -9.80
N THR A 31 41.47 -2.31 -9.73
CA THR A 31 42.56 -3.21 -9.33
C THR A 31 42.47 -3.63 -7.86
N ASP A 32 41.98 -2.76 -6.97
CA ASP A 32 41.79 -3.08 -5.54
C ASP A 32 40.54 -3.92 -5.27
N MET A 33 39.54 -3.87 -6.15
CA MET A 33 38.26 -4.57 -5.98
C MET A 33 38.25 -5.98 -6.59
N GLY A 34 39.38 -6.47 -7.13
CA GLY A 34 39.49 -7.80 -7.73
C GLY A 34 38.98 -7.91 -9.18
N GLY A 35 38.81 -6.78 -9.89
CA GLY A 35 38.50 -6.74 -11.32
C GLY A 35 37.26 -5.94 -11.71
N SER A 36 36.96 -5.93 -13.01
CA SER A 36 35.89 -5.09 -13.59
C SER A 36 34.47 -5.52 -13.20
N THR A 37 34.26 -6.82 -12.93
CA THR A 37 32.93 -7.35 -12.58
C THR A 37 32.51 -6.96 -11.16
N SER A 38 33.41 -7.02 -10.19
CA SER A 38 33.14 -6.62 -8.79
C SER A 38 32.90 -5.13 -8.65
N ALA A 39 33.60 -4.30 -9.41
CA ALA A 39 33.38 -2.86 -9.46
C ALA A 39 31.98 -2.49 -10.01
N VAL A 40 31.54 -3.19 -11.07
CA VAL A 40 30.18 -3.03 -11.61
C VAL A 40 29.13 -3.54 -10.62
N LEU A 41 29.37 -4.67 -9.94
CA LEU A 41 28.47 -5.19 -8.91
C LEU A 41 28.32 -4.22 -7.73
N ALA A 42 29.40 -3.58 -7.27
CA ALA A 42 29.34 -2.57 -6.22
C ALA A 42 28.50 -1.36 -6.65
N TRP A 43 28.68 -0.90 -7.89
CA TRP A 43 27.88 0.18 -8.45
C TRP A 43 26.40 -0.21 -8.59
N THR A 44 26.08 -1.40 -9.10
CA THR A 44 24.68 -1.83 -9.22
C THR A 44 24.00 -2.01 -7.86
N VAL A 45 24.72 -2.49 -6.84
CA VAL A 45 24.22 -2.54 -5.46
C VAL A 45 23.92 -1.14 -4.92
N SER A 46 24.77 -0.14 -5.21
CA SER A 46 24.51 1.25 -4.81
C SER A 46 23.25 1.83 -5.48
N GLN A 47 23.01 1.51 -6.76
CA GLN A 47 21.79 1.88 -7.47
C GLN A 47 20.56 1.19 -6.88
N LEU A 48 20.70 -0.11 -6.56
CA LEU A 48 19.62 -0.89 -5.95
C LEU A 48 19.24 -0.34 -4.57
N GLN A 49 20.19 0.16 -3.77
CA GLN A 49 19.90 0.81 -2.50
C GLN A 49 19.06 2.08 -2.68
N GLY A 50 19.37 2.93 -3.65
CA GLY A 50 18.56 4.12 -3.96
C GLY A 50 17.14 3.78 -4.43
N VAL A 51 16.99 2.72 -5.24
CA VAL A 51 15.67 2.24 -5.68
C VAL A 51 14.84 1.70 -4.51
N ARG A 52 15.46 1.07 -3.52
CA ARG A 52 14.76 0.56 -2.32
C ARG A 52 14.18 1.69 -1.47
N GLU A 53 14.89 2.81 -1.36
CA GLU A 53 14.37 4.01 -0.68
C GLU A 53 13.22 4.65 -1.46
N GLN A 54 13.33 4.75 -2.80
CA GLN A 54 12.24 5.23 -3.64
C GLN A 54 10.99 4.36 -3.56
N LEU A 55 11.12 3.04 -3.43
CA LEU A 55 9.98 2.14 -3.29
C LEU A 55 9.26 2.37 -1.95
N ALA A 56 10.00 2.62 -0.87
CA ALA A 56 9.42 2.95 0.44
C ALA A 56 8.67 4.28 0.40
N ASP A 57 9.22 5.31 -0.24
CA ASP A 57 8.58 6.62 -0.36
C ASP A 57 7.35 6.59 -1.29
N THR A 58 7.45 5.89 -2.43
CA THR A 58 6.34 5.74 -3.38
C THR A 58 5.19 4.94 -2.79
N THR A 59 5.46 3.90 -2.01
CA THR A 59 4.40 3.12 -1.33
C THR A 59 3.70 3.91 -0.23
N GLN A 60 4.42 4.78 0.48
CA GLN A 60 3.83 5.70 1.46
C GLN A 60 2.94 6.76 0.79
N ALA A 61 3.39 7.34 -0.32
CA ALA A 61 2.60 8.30 -1.09
C ALA A 61 1.30 7.67 -1.65
N LEU A 62 1.38 6.42 -2.13
CA LEU A 62 0.21 5.66 -2.59
C LEU A 62 -0.75 5.33 -1.46
N ALA A 63 -0.24 4.99 -0.27
CA ALA A 63 -1.06 4.65 0.90
C ALA A 63 -1.90 5.86 1.37
N GLU A 64 -1.30 7.05 1.42
CA GLU A 64 -1.99 8.27 1.83
C GLU A 64 -3.13 8.63 0.86
N SER A 65 -2.87 8.60 -0.46
CA SER A 65 -3.90 8.87 -1.46
C SER A 65 -4.99 7.80 -1.48
N SER A 66 -4.64 6.54 -1.21
CA SER A 66 -5.59 5.42 -1.21
C SER A 66 -6.57 5.53 -0.04
N TYR A 67 -6.15 6.05 1.12
CA TYR A 67 -7.01 6.16 2.29
C TYR A 67 -8.26 7.04 2.03
N GLY A 68 -8.06 8.19 1.39
CA GLY A 68 -9.16 9.09 1.01
C GLY A 68 -10.12 8.46 0.00
N LEU A 69 -9.58 7.81 -1.04
CA LEU A 69 -10.38 7.13 -2.07
C LEU A 69 -11.14 5.92 -1.52
N ASN A 70 -10.51 5.13 -0.65
CA ASN A 70 -11.15 3.99 0.01
C ASN A 70 -12.32 4.44 0.89
N THR A 71 -12.13 5.54 1.64
CA THR A 71 -13.19 6.11 2.48
C THR A 71 -14.35 6.61 1.64
N LEU A 72 -14.06 7.37 0.57
CA LEU A 72 -15.09 7.84 -0.37
C LEU A 72 -15.82 6.67 -1.05
N PHE A 73 -15.10 5.63 -1.46
CA PHE A 73 -15.68 4.45 -2.07
C PHE A 73 -16.68 3.75 -1.13
N VAL A 74 -16.32 3.59 0.15
CA VAL A 74 -17.21 3.00 1.15
C VAL A 74 -18.40 3.91 1.42
N LEU A 75 -18.23 5.23 1.49
CA LEU A 75 -19.32 6.19 1.66
C LEU A 75 -20.29 6.18 0.47
N ILE A 76 -19.79 6.13 -0.76
CA ILE A 76 -20.59 6.05 -1.98
C ILE A 76 -21.31 4.70 -2.04
N SER A 77 -20.61 3.61 -1.71
CA SER A 77 -21.20 2.26 -1.67
C SER A 77 -22.33 2.18 -0.62
N ALA A 78 -22.13 2.77 0.55
CA ALA A 78 -23.17 2.87 1.57
C ALA A 78 -24.38 3.66 1.03
N ALA A 79 -24.16 4.82 0.40
CA ALA A 79 -25.24 5.62 -0.20
C ALA A 79 -26.02 4.85 -1.29
N LEU A 80 -25.35 4.04 -2.10
CA LEU A 80 -25.98 3.17 -3.11
C LEU A 80 -26.85 2.07 -2.47
N VAL A 81 -26.41 1.49 -1.35
CA VAL A 81 -27.19 0.49 -0.60
C VAL A 81 -28.42 1.13 0.05
N PHE A 82 -28.30 2.31 0.67
CA PHE A 82 -29.45 3.07 1.18
C PHE A 82 -30.49 3.35 0.09
N MET A 83 -30.03 3.65 -1.13
CA MET A 83 -30.88 3.82 -2.31
C MET A 83 -31.66 2.54 -2.68
N MET A 84 -31.24 1.36 -2.23
CA MET A 84 -31.89 0.09 -2.56
C MET A 84 -33.13 -0.18 -1.68
N GLN A 85 -33.02 0.03 -0.36
CA GLN A 85 -34.17 -0.14 0.55
C GLN A 85 -35.15 1.04 0.44
N LEU A 86 -34.64 2.27 0.33
CA LEU A 86 -35.46 3.48 0.32
C LEU A 86 -35.95 3.84 -1.09
N GLY A 87 -35.21 3.47 -2.15
CA GLY A 87 -35.52 3.87 -3.53
C GLY A 87 -36.78 3.22 -4.09
N PHE A 88 -36.97 1.92 -3.89
CA PHE A 88 -38.22 1.26 -4.32
C PHE A 88 -39.42 1.72 -3.50
N ALA A 89 -39.22 1.94 -2.19
CA ALA A 89 -40.26 2.47 -1.32
C ALA A 89 -40.68 3.89 -1.72
N MET A 90 -39.74 4.76 -2.10
CA MET A 90 -40.02 6.11 -2.59
C MET A 90 -40.66 6.12 -3.98
N PHE A 91 -40.23 5.23 -4.88
CA PHE A 91 -40.82 5.07 -6.21
C PHE A 91 -42.28 4.60 -6.12
N VAL A 92 -42.56 3.58 -5.29
CA VAL A 92 -43.92 3.09 -5.06
C VAL A 92 -44.75 4.10 -4.26
N ALA A 93 -44.16 4.78 -3.28
CA ALA A 93 -44.81 5.88 -2.57
C ALA A 93 -45.24 7.02 -3.51
N GLY A 94 -44.47 7.32 -4.55
CA GLY A 94 -44.86 8.29 -5.58
C GLY A 94 -46.15 7.93 -6.34
N THR A 95 -46.55 6.65 -6.32
CA THR A 95 -47.75 6.16 -7.04
C THR A 95 -49.01 6.03 -6.16
N VAL A 96 -48.90 6.21 -4.83
CA VAL A 96 -50.04 6.12 -3.90
C VAL A 96 -50.48 7.49 -3.35
N ARG A 97 -51.66 7.57 -2.71
CA ARG A 97 -52.24 8.83 -2.22
C ARG A 97 -51.37 9.45 -1.10
N SER A 98 -50.87 10.67 -1.35
CA SER A 98 -49.92 11.45 -0.53
C SER A 98 -50.21 11.49 0.99
N LYS A 99 -51.47 11.40 1.42
CA LYS A 99 -51.87 11.50 2.84
C LYS A 99 -51.24 10.46 3.78
N ASN A 100 -50.84 9.28 3.29
CA ASN A 100 -50.31 8.20 4.14
C ASN A 100 -48.83 7.86 3.87
N ILE A 101 -48.26 8.45 2.82
CA ILE A 101 -46.88 8.20 2.36
C ILE A 101 -45.83 8.80 3.29
N SER A 102 -46.06 10.00 3.82
CA SER A 102 -45.10 10.64 4.72
C SER A 102 -44.85 9.79 5.97
N SER A 103 -45.86 9.05 6.43
CA SER A 103 -45.73 8.15 7.59
C SER A 103 -44.96 6.87 7.25
N ILE A 104 -45.11 6.32 6.04
CA ILE A 104 -44.41 5.11 5.60
C ILE A 104 -42.93 5.37 5.30
N LEU A 105 -42.62 6.52 4.68
CA LEU A 105 -41.25 6.93 4.37
C LEU A 105 -40.44 7.22 5.63
N MET A 106 -41.04 7.92 6.59
CA MET A 106 -40.40 8.21 7.87
C MET A 106 -40.05 6.92 8.62
N LYS A 107 -40.95 5.91 8.57
CA LYS A 107 -40.70 4.60 9.19
C LYS A 107 -39.58 3.84 8.47
N SER A 108 -39.48 3.91 7.14
CA SER A 108 -38.42 3.27 6.36
C SER A 108 -37.03 3.89 6.62
N PHE A 109 -36.96 5.21 6.78
CA PHE A 109 -35.73 5.90 7.16
C PHE A 109 -35.27 5.53 8.57
N ILE A 110 -36.20 5.54 9.54
CA ILE A 110 -35.92 5.18 10.93
C ILE A 110 -35.47 3.72 11.05
N ASP A 111 -36.09 2.79 10.31
CA ASP A 111 -35.71 1.37 10.29
C ASP A 111 -34.27 1.14 9.78
N THR A 112 -33.85 1.88 8.76
CA THR A 112 -32.49 1.76 8.22
C THR A 112 -31.44 2.32 9.20
N CYS A 113 -31.76 3.41 9.91
CA CYS A 113 -30.90 3.95 10.98
C CYS A 113 -30.78 2.99 12.16
N ILE A 114 -31.89 2.37 12.59
CA ILE A 114 -31.90 1.38 13.68
C ILE A 114 -31.08 0.15 13.28
N THR A 115 -31.16 -0.29 12.03
CA THR A 115 -30.36 -1.42 11.51
C THR A 115 -28.86 -1.10 11.53
N ALA A 116 -28.45 0.10 11.12
CA ALA A 116 -27.04 0.53 11.16
C ALA A 116 -26.50 0.61 12.60
N VAL A 117 -27.27 1.19 13.52
CA VAL A 117 -26.90 1.29 14.95
C VAL A 117 -26.91 -0.08 15.64
N GLY A 118 -27.86 -0.96 15.29
CA GLY A 118 -27.92 -2.34 15.78
C GLY A 118 -26.71 -3.17 15.36
N PHE A 119 -26.26 -3.02 14.11
CA PHE A 119 -25.04 -3.67 13.64
C PHE A 119 -23.78 -3.08 14.29
N TYR A 120 -23.72 -1.77 14.52
CA TYR A 120 -22.59 -1.14 15.21
C TYR A 120 -22.48 -1.59 16.68
N THR A 121 -23.60 -1.67 17.41
CA THR A 121 -23.61 -1.94 18.85
C THR A 121 -23.55 -3.43 19.20
N VAL A 122 -24.27 -4.29 18.47
CA VAL A 122 -24.34 -5.73 18.75
C VAL A 122 -23.57 -6.53 17.69
N GLY A 123 -23.65 -6.11 16.43
CA GLY A 123 -23.00 -6.80 15.31
C GLY A 123 -21.47 -6.78 15.36
N TYR A 124 -20.85 -5.67 15.76
CA TYR A 124 -19.39 -5.58 15.88
C TYR A 124 -18.84 -6.51 16.97
N GLY A 125 -19.54 -6.61 18.10
CA GLY A 125 -19.17 -7.53 19.19
C GLY A 125 -19.39 -9.00 18.82
N PHE A 126 -20.49 -9.31 18.12
CA PHE A 126 -20.81 -10.69 17.74
C PHE A 126 -19.95 -11.20 16.55
N ALA A 127 -19.61 -10.32 15.60
CA ALA A 127 -18.75 -10.65 14.46
C ALA A 127 -17.26 -10.78 14.83
N ARG A 128 -16.80 -10.12 15.90
CA ARG A 128 -15.45 -10.28 16.47
C ARG A 128 -15.39 -11.26 17.64
N GLY A 129 -16.51 -11.90 17.97
CA GLY A 129 -16.69 -12.73 19.16
C GLY A 129 -15.96 -14.08 19.16
N HIS A 130 -15.02 -14.36 18.24
CA HIS A 130 -14.22 -15.58 18.24
C HIS A 130 -12.74 -15.39 17.88
N GLU A 131 -12.18 -14.20 18.08
CA GLU A 131 -10.73 -14.04 18.21
C GLU A 131 -10.36 -13.94 19.69
N GLY A 132 -10.47 -15.07 20.39
CA GLY A 132 -9.65 -15.28 21.59
C GLY A 132 -8.17 -15.13 21.22
N PRO A 133 -7.27 -14.84 22.17
CA PRO A 133 -5.83 -14.71 21.91
C PRO A 133 -5.24 -16.07 21.53
N SER A 134 -5.45 -16.52 20.28
CA SER A 134 -4.85 -17.69 19.70
C SER A 134 -3.73 -17.26 18.74
N ASN A 135 -2.52 -17.21 19.31
CA ASN A 135 -1.29 -17.63 18.64
C ASN A 135 -0.83 -16.86 17.39
N GLY A 136 -0.81 -15.53 17.44
CA GLY A 136 -0.15 -14.70 16.41
C GLY A 136 0.76 -13.59 16.95
N GLU A 137 0.40 -12.96 18.08
CA GLU A 137 1.10 -11.75 18.55
C GLU A 137 2.39 -12.01 19.34
N ALA A 138 2.71 -13.28 19.63
CA ALA A 138 3.98 -13.68 20.22
C ALA A 138 5.17 -13.63 19.22
N ARG A 139 4.93 -13.45 17.91
CA ARG A 139 6.00 -13.37 16.90
C ARG A 139 6.43 -11.95 16.52
N ARG A 140 5.83 -10.90 17.09
CA ARG A 140 6.20 -9.50 16.77
C ARG A 140 7.30 -8.92 17.69
N GLY A 141 7.81 -9.71 18.64
CA GLY A 141 8.79 -9.26 19.64
C GLY A 141 10.25 -9.71 19.47
N THR A 142 10.62 -10.54 18.48
CA THR A 142 12.00 -11.08 18.36
C THR A 142 12.79 -10.58 17.13
N SER A 143 12.26 -9.66 16.33
CA SER A 143 13.00 -9.08 15.20
C SER A 143 13.93 -7.91 15.60
N ALA A 144 14.36 -7.86 16.86
CA ALA A 144 15.43 -6.98 17.34
C ALA A 144 16.75 -7.73 17.62
N ALA A 145 16.77 -9.07 17.46
CA ALA A 145 17.93 -9.91 17.76
C ALA A 145 18.70 -10.42 16.51
N ASP A 146 18.30 -10.02 15.29
CA ASP A 146 19.01 -10.38 14.05
C ASP A 146 19.53 -9.13 13.32
N ARG A 147 20.28 -8.29 14.04
CA ARG A 147 21.27 -7.41 13.40
C ARG A 147 22.61 -8.14 13.47
N PRO A 148 23.14 -8.69 12.37
CA PRO A 148 24.54 -9.11 12.35
C PRO A 148 25.41 -7.88 12.54
N ALA A 149 26.07 -7.80 13.69
CA ALA A 149 27.31 -7.05 13.84
C ALA A 149 28.33 -7.67 12.88
N LEU A 150 28.69 -6.93 11.82
CA LEU A 150 29.79 -7.24 10.94
C LEU A 150 30.72 -6.03 10.95
N THR A 151 31.64 -6.05 11.92
CA THR A 151 33.00 -5.49 11.83
C THR A 151 33.92 -6.58 11.33
#